data_AF-A0A1Y5DME4-F1
#
_entry.id   AF-A0A1Y5DME4-F1
#
_cell.length_a   1.000
_cell.length_b   1.000
_cell.length_c   1.000
_cell.angle_alpha   90.00
_cell.angle_beta   90.00
_cell.angle_gamma   90.00
#
_symmetry.space_group_name_H-M   'P 1'
#
loop_
_entity.id
_entity.type
_entity.pdbx_description
1 polymer ?
#
loop_
_entity_poly.entity_id
_entity_poly.type
_entity_poly.pdbx_seq_one_letter_code
_entity_poly.pdbx_strand_id
1 'polypeptide(L)' 'MRAIFLSYENKIMSGKYIFVVKDKIIDRGFDELKRDFNFAFKRLELLK' A
#
# COMPACT_ATOMS: atom_id res chain seq x y z
N MET A 1 6.32 0.93 5.07
CA MET A 1 5.96 0.79 3.64
C MET A 1 6.35 -0.56 3.06
N ARG A 2 7.65 -0.89 2.91
CA ARG A 2 8.08 -2.16 2.27
C ARG A 2 7.50 -3.42 2.92
N ALA A 3 7.51 -3.50 4.24
CA ALA A 3 6.92 -4.62 4.98
C ALA A 3 5.40 -4.77 4.74
N ILE A 4 4.68 -3.65 4.67
CA ILE A 4 3.24 -3.65 4.37
C ILE A 4 3.03 -4.15 2.94
N PHE A 5 3.80 -3.62 1.98
CA PHE A 5 3.71 -4.03 0.58
C PHE A 5 3.96 -5.54 0.39
N LEU A 6 4.95 -6.10 1.12
CA LEU A 6 5.26 -7.53 1.08
C LEU A 6 4.05 -8.40 1.47
N SER A 7 3.17 -7.92 2.36
CA SER A 7 1.95 -8.66 2.72
C SER A 7 0.93 -8.81 1.57
N TYR A 8 1.17 -8.15 0.43
CA TYR A 8 0.34 -8.19 -0.77
C TYR A 8 1.03 -8.86 -1.97
N GLU A 9 2.25 -9.39 -1.86
CA GLU A 9 3.03 -9.82 -3.04
C GLU A 9 2.26 -10.80 -3.95
N ASN A 10 1.47 -11.69 -3.35
CA ASN A 10 0.71 -12.72 -4.05
C ASN A 10 -0.71 -12.26 -4.47
N LYS A 11 -1.12 -11.07 -4.02
CA LYS A 11 -2.45 -10.50 -4.27
C LYS A 11 -2.42 -9.33 -5.24
N ILE A 12 -1.28 -8.67 -5.41
CA ILE A 12 -1.15 -7.51 -6.29
C ILE A 12 -0.69 -7.94 -7.69
N MET A 13 -1.12 -7.22 -8.72
CA MET A 13 -0.67 -7.41 -10.09
C MET A 13 0.85 -7.17 -10.24
N SER A 14 1.46 -7.77 -11.27
CA SER A 14 2.86 -7.51 -11.57
C SER A 14 3.01 -6.16 -12.26
N GLY A 15 3.96 -5.34 -11.82
CA GLY A 15 4.15 -4.01 -12.38
C GLY A 15 5.18 -3.19 -11.62
N LYS A 16 5.34 -1.93 -12.04
CA LYS A 16 6.18 -0.94 -11.35
C LYS A 16 5.28 -0.06 -10.48
N TYR A 17 5.65 0.10 -9.22
CA TYR A 17 4.89 0.88 -8.24
C TYR A 17 5.73 2.02 -7.69
N ILE A 18 5.15 3.22 -7.62
CA ILE A 18 5.75 4.40 -7.01
C ILE A 18 4.90 4.77 -5.80
N PHE A 19 5.53 4.82 -4.63
CA PHE A 19 4.88 5.26 -3.39
C PHE A 19 5.31 6.70 -3.10
N VAL A 20 4.35 7.63 -3.15
CA VAL A 20 4.56 9.02 -2.75
C VAL A 20 3.78 9.24 -1.46
N VAL A 21 4.45 9.73 -0.42
CA VAL A 21 3.86 9.98 0.90
C VAL A 21 4.06 11.43 1.32
N LYS A 22 3.13 11.93 2.12
CA LYS A 22 3.24 13.24 2.77
C LYS A 22 3.99 13.11 4.10
N ASP A 23 4.55 14.21 4.58
CA ASP A 23 5.39 14.24 5.78
C ASP A 23 4.69 13.66 7.03
N LYS A 24 3.37 13.84 7.14
CA LYS A 24 2.52 13.29 8.21
C LYS A 24 2.42 11.75 8.25
N ILE A 25 3.12 11.04 7.36
CA ILE A 25 3.16 9.58 7.36
C ILE A 25 3.82 9.00 8.62
N ILE A 26 4.69 9.77 9.27
CA ILE A 26 5.40 9.37 10.50
C ILE A 26 4.45 9.20 11.69
N ASP A 27 3.30 9.88 11.66
CA ASP A 27 2.29 9.82 12.71
C ASP A 27 1.36 8.60 12.54
N ARG A 28 1.50 7.85 11.44
CA ARG A 28 0.62 6.72 11.12
C ARG A 28 1.17 5.39 11.59
N GLY A 29 0.32 4.65 12.30
CA GLY A 29 0.62 3.29 12.72
C GLY A 29 0.56 2.27 11.56
N PHE A 30 1.05 1.07 11.81
CA PHE A 30 1.05 -0.03 10.83
C PHE A 30 -0.36 -0.32 10.26
N ASP A 31 -1.37 -0.40 11.12
CA ASP A 31 -2.74 -0.73 10.71
C ASP A 31 -3.41 0.38 9.88
N GLU A 32 -3.09 1.63 10.17
CA GLU A 32 -3.57 2.79 9.40
C GLU A 32 -2.96 2.78 8.00
N LEU A 33 -1.65 2.59 7.91
CA LEU A 33 -0.96 2.47 6.63
C LEU A 33 -1.49 1.27 5.82
N LYS A 34 -1.76 0.13 6.46
CA LYS A 34 -2.35 -1.02 5.79
C LYS A 34 -3.75 -0.73 5.22
N ARG A 35 -4.57 0.05 5.94
CA ARG A 35 -5.87 0.52 5.44
C ARG A 35 -5.72 1.44 4.23
N ASP A 36 -4.75 2.35 4.26
CA ASP A 36 -4.47 3.23 3.12
C ASP A 36 -4.07 2.44 1.87
N PHE A 37 -3.20 1.44 2.03
CA PHE A 37 -2.79 0.54 0.94
C PHE A 37 -3.98 -0.23 0.38
N ASN A 38 -4.81 -0.83 1.24
CA ASN A 38 -6.03 -1.52 0.82
C ASN A 38 -6.96 -0.60 0.02
N PHE A 39 -7.15 0.63 0.49
CA PHE A 39 -7.98 1.62 -0.18
C PHE A 39 -7.41 1.96 -1.56
N ALA A 40 -6.11 2.27 -1.64
CA ALA A 40 -5.44 2.62 -2.89
C ALA A 40 -5.47 1.46 -3.91
N PHE A 41 -5.17 0.23 -3.48
CA PHE A 41 -5.15 -0.93 -4.38
C PHE A 41 -6.52 -1.30 -4.89
N LYS A 42 -7.58 -1.18 -4.07
CA LYS A 42 -8.96 -1.35 -4.54
C LYS A 42 -9.33 -0.28 -5.56
N ARG A 43 -9.03 0.99 -5.28
CA ARG A 43 -9.38 2.11 -6.15
C ARG A 43 -8.67 2.09 -7.49
N LEU A 44 -7.45 1.56 -7.53
CA LEU A 44 -6.64 1.43 -8.74
C LEU A 44 -6.80 0.06 -9.41
N GLU A 45 -7.68 -0.80 -8.91
CA GLU A 45 -7.94 -2.14 -9.45
C GLU A 45 -6.67 -3.00 -9.59
N LEU A 46 -5.78 -2.90 -8.60
CA LEU A 46 -4.46 -3.56 -8.62
C LEU A 46 -4.45 -4.94 -7.96
N LEU A 47 -5.56 -5.35 -7.36
CA LEU A 47 -5.71 -6.64 -6.70
C LEU A 47 -6.17 -7.68 -7.73
N LYS A 48 -5.51 -8.84 -7.73
CA LYS A 48 -5.89 -10.03 -8.52
C LYS A 48 -7.15 -10.69 -7.97
#